data_AF-A0A973HLM0-F1
#
_entry.id   AF-A0A973HLM0-F1
#
_cell.length_a   1.000
_cell.length_b   1.000
_cell.length_c   1.000
_cell.angle_alpha   90.00
_cell.angle_beta   90.00
_cell.angle_gamma   90.00
#
_symmetry.space_group_name_H-M   'P 1'
#
loop_
_entity.id
_entity.type
_entity.pdbx_description
1 polymer ?
#
loop_
_entity_poly.entity_id
_entity_poly.type
_entity_poly.pdbx_seq_one_letter_code
_entity_poly.pdbx_strand_id
1 'polypeptide(L)'
;MKLIFIYNANSGVLNGMMDSLHKATSPETYDCNLCAITHGFFSTKKQWSKFLETVDVDVEFLHRDELTGMNLEDENLPLILSQDGSEYITVADAGQINQLKSIDDLIGIIQKYLS
;
A
#
# COMPACT_ATOMS: atom_id res chain seq x y z
N MET A 1 -7.66 -12.33 -11.70
CA MET A 1 -7.08 -12.04 -10.37
C MET A 1 -6.29 -10.74 -10.41
N LYS A 2 -6.47 -9.88 -9.38
CA LYS A 2 -5.81 -8.58 -9.21
C LYS A 2 -5.41 -8.39 -7.75
N LEU A 3 -4.24 -7.82 -7.46
CA LEU A 3 -3.86 -7.37 -6.12
C LEU A 3 -4.14 -5.87 -5.95
N ILE A 4 -4.79 -5.50 -4.84
CA ILE A 4 -5.17 -4.13 -4.53
C ILE A 4 -4.49 -3.74 -3.22
N PHE A 5 -3.64 -2.71 -3.29
CA PHE A 5 -2.91 -2.16 -2.16
C PHE A 5 -3.59 -0.88 -1.72
N ILE A 6 -4.12 -0.87 -0.50
CA ILE A 6 -4.87 0.25 0.06
C ILE A 6 -4.02 0.94 1.13
N TYR A 7 -3.59 2.15 0.82
CA TYR A 7 -2.79 2.97 1.71
C TYR A 7 -3.67 3.68 2.76
N ASN A 8 -3.18 3.74 4.00
CA ASN A 8 -3.75 4.61 5.04
C ASN A 8 -3.26 6.07 4.86
N ALA A 9 -3.49 6.63 3.68
CA ALA A 9 -3.15 7.99 3.31
C ALA A 9 -4.20 8.51 2.33
N ASN A 10 -4.28 9.83 2.13
CA ASN A 10 -5.14 10.43 1.10
C ASN A 10 -4.35 10.66 -0.19
N SER A 11 -4.99 10.50 -1.35
CA SER A 11 -4.40 10.61 -2.69
C SER A 11 -3.64 11.92 -2.95
N GLY A 12 -4.13 13.05 -2.42
CA GLY A 12 -3.48 14.36 -2.54
C GLY A 12 -2.23 14.55 -1.66
N VAL A 13 -2.04 13.72 -0.64
CA VAL A 13 -0.96 13.85 0.35
C VAL A 13 0.34 13.23 -0.16
N LEU A 14 0.26 12.16 -0.96
CA LEU A 14 1.44 11.56 -1.61
C LEU A 14 2.04 12.46 -2.71
N ASN A 15 1.20 13.14 -3.50
CA ASN A 15 1.65 14.12 -4.50
C ASN A 15 2.34 15.33 -3.83
N GLY A 16 1.89 15.72 -2.63
CA GLY A 16 2.50 16.78 -1.83
C GLY A 16 3.90 16.45 -1.26
N MET A 17 4.29 15.17 -1.23
CA MET A 17 5.62 14.74 -0.77
C MET A 17 6.75 15.15 -1.73
N MET A 18 6.43 15.41 -3.00
CA MET A 18 7.39 15.93 -3.99
C MET A 18 7.56 17.45 -3.92
N ASP A 19 6.48 18.19 -3.58
CA ASP A 19 6.46 19.65 -3.70
C ASP A 19 6.83 20.40 -2.41
N SER A 20 6.97 19.72 -1.27
CA SER A 20 7.04 20.38 0.04
C SER A 20 8.30 20.05 0.85
N LEU A 21 9.46 20.45 0.35
CA LEU A 21 10.69 20.61 1.16
C LEU A 21 10.59 21.75 2.22
N HIS A 22 9.42 22.38 2.40
CA HIS A 22 9.21 23.51 3.30
C HIS A 22 8.01 23.40 4.28
N LYS A 23 7.51 22.20 4.60
CA LYS A 23 6.56 22.03 5.72
C LYS A 23 7.06 21.04 6.76
N ALA A 24 8.01 21.53 7.54
CA ALA A 24 8.49 20.96 8.78
C ALA A 24 7.43 20.98 9.91
N THR A 25 6.22 20.44 9.68
CA THR A 25 5.15 20.40 10.70
C THR A 25 4.31 19.13 10.58
N SER A 26 4.92 17.99 10.91
CA SER A 26 4.35 16.90 11.72
C SER A 26 4.94 15.55 11.27
N PRO A 27 5.94 15.03 12.00
CA PRO A 27 6.37 13.64 11.83
C PRO A 27 5.27 12.63 12.20
N GLU A 28 4.17 13.07 12.82
CA GLU A 28 3.04 12.25 13.28
C GLU A 28 1.97 12.03 12.20
N THR A 29 2.02 12.69 11.04
CA THR A 29 0.95 12.60 10.03
C THR A 29 1.11 11.49 8.98
N TYR A 30 2.01 10.53 9.18
CA TYR A 30 2.15 9.37 8.29
C TYR A 30 2.22 8.04 9.07
N ASP A 31 1.11 7.68 9.73
CA ASP A 31 0.90 6.34 10.31
C ASP A 31 0.52 5.30 9.22
N CYS A 32 1.22 5.31 8.09
CA CYS A 32 1.02 4.35 7.00
C CYS A 32 2.30 3.54 6.80
N ASN A 33 2.41 2.40 7.49
CA ASN A 33 3.59 1.54 7.36
C ASN A 33 3.77 1.04 5.93
N LEU A 34 2.66 0.72 5.23
CA LEU A 34 2.69 0.32 3.81
C LEU A 34 3.35 1.39 2.94
N CYS A 35 3.04 2.67 3.17
CA CYS A 35 3.64 3.80 2.47
C CYS A 35 5.15 3.86 2.74
N ALA A 36 5.57 3.72 4.00
CA ALA A 36 6.97 3.81 4.42
C ALA A 36 7.83 2.66 3.86
N ILE A 37 7.26 1.46 3.71
CA ILE A 37 8.00 0.31 3.17
C ILE A 37 8.06 0.33 1.64
N THR A 38 7.03 0.84 0.93
CA THR A 38 7.00 0.90 -0.56
C THR A 38 7.66 2.15 -1.14
N HIS A 39 7.66 3.28 -0.43
CA HIS A 39 8.29 4.53 -0.85
C HIS A 39 9.63 4.76 -0.12
N GLY A 40 10.62 5.28 -0.83
CA GLY A 40 11.83 5.88 -0.27
C GLY A 40 11.69 7.40 -0.18
N PHE A 41 12.78 8.09 0.16
CA PHE A 41 12.84 9.54 0.41
C PHE A 41 12.28 10.41 -0.73
N PHE A 42 12.26 9.90 -1.96
CA PHE A 42 11.79 10.63 -3.15
C PHE A 42 11.09 9.75 -4.20
N SER A 43 10.97 8.43 -4.05
CA SER A 43 10.36 7.59 -5.09
C SER A 43 9.96 6.23 -4.55
N THR A 44 9.12 5.51 -5.29
CA THR A 44 8.93 4.07 -5.08
C THR A 44 10.30 3.37 -5.01
N LYS A 45 10.50 2.47 -4.05
CA LYS A 45 11.76 1.74 -3.92
C LYS A 45 11.96 0.91 -5.18
N LYS A 46 13.13 1.02 -5.82
CA LYS A 46 13.45 0.29 -7.06
C LYS A 46 13.20 -1.22 -6.95
N GLN A 47 13.44 -1.77 -5.76
CA GLN A 47 13.16 -3.18 -5.47
C GLN A 47 11.67 -3.52 -5.56
N TRP A 48 10.80 -2.66 -5.03
CA TRP A 48 9.35 -2.83 -5.12
C TRP A 48 8.88 -2.79 -6.57
N SER A 49 9.30 -1.78 -7.34
CA SER A 49 8.95 -1.67 -8.76
C SER A 49 9.39 -2.90 -9.56
N LYS A 50 10.62 -3.38 -9.35
CA LYS A 50 11.11 -4.60 -9.99
C LYS A 50 10.31 -5.84 -9.61
N PHE A 51 9.89 -5.95 -8.35
CA PHE A 51 9.04 -7.05 -7.93
C PHE A 51 7.67 -7.01 -8.61
N LEU A 52 7.06 -5.83 -8.73
CA LEU A 52 5.79 -5.66 -9.43
C LEU A 52 5.88 -6.03 -10.92
N GLU A 53 7.04 -5.84 -11.56
CA GLU A 53 7.27 -6.30 -12.94
C GLU A 53 7.35 -7.83 -13.06
N THR A 54 7.54 -8.55 -11.95
CA THR A 54 7.67 -10.02 -11.96
C THR A 54 6.37 -10.76 -11.64
N VAL A 55 5.34 -10.07 -11.13
CA VAL A 55 4.06 -10.70 -10.82
C VAL A 55 3.18 -10.74 -12.06
N ASP A 56 2.56 -11.89 -12.34
CA ASP A 56 1.67 -12.11 -13.50
C ASP A 56 0.20 -11.84 -13.12
N VAL A 57 -0.04 -10.80 -12.32
CA VAL A 57 -1.38 -10.37 -11.90
C VAL A 57 -1.47 -8.86 -11.99
N ASP A 58 -2.67 -8.36 -12.25
CA ASP A 58 -2.92 -6.91 -12.22
C ASP A 58 -2.65 -6.37 -10.82
N VAL A 59 -2.05 -5.20 -10.73
CA VAL A 59 -1.79 -4.51 -9.46
C VAL A 59 -2.43 -3.13 -9.48
N GLU A 60 -3.20 -2.82 -8.45
CA GLU A 60 -3.88 -1.55 -8.25
C GLU A 60 -3.51 -0.96 -6.90
N PHE A 61 -3.38 0.36 -6.87
CA PHE A 61 -3.04 1.13 -5.67
C PHE A 61 -4.16 2.13 -5.40
N LEU A 62 -4.71 2.09 -4.19
CA LEU A 62 -5.77 2.98 -3.74
C LEU A 62 -5.34 3.67 -2.44
N HIS A 63 -5.89 4.85 -2.22
CA HIS A 63 -5.80 5.62 -1.00
C HIS A 63 -7.12 5.55 -0.22
N ARG A 64 -7.08 5.94 1.05
CA ARG A 64 -8.25 5.91 1.93
C ARG A 64 -9.43 6.69 1.37
N ASP A 65 -9.17 7.84 0.76
CA ASP A 65 -10.16 8.72 0.14
C ASP A 65 -10.70 8.19 -1.20
N GLU A 66 -10.08 7.14 -1.76
CA GLU A 66 -10.50 6.49 -3.00
C GLU A 66 -11.43 5.29 -2.75
N LEU A 67 -11.67 4.92 -1.48
CA LEU A 67 -12.53 3.78 -1.10
C LEU A 67 -14.04 4.07 -1.16
N THR A 68 -14.43 5.28 -1.54
CA THR A 68 -15.84 5.68 -1.54
C THR A 68 -16.68 4.79 -2.44
N GLY A 69 -17.67 4.12 -1.83
CA GLY A 69 -18.57 3.20 -2.52
C GLY A 69 -18.06 1.75 -2.65
N MET A 70 -16.89 1.42 -2.09
CA MET A 70 -16.34 0.05 -2.11
C MET A 70 -16.77 -0.82 -0.92
N ASN A 71 -17.54 -0.27 0.03
CA ASN A 71 -17.90 -0.92 1.31
C ASN A 71 -16.67 -1.37 2.13
N LEU A 72 -15.55 -0.65 1.99
CA LEU A 72 -14.28 -0.87 2.69
C LEU A 72 -13.88 0.35 3.54
N GLU A 73 -14.78 1.33 3.69
CA GLU A 73 -14.51 2.61 4.36
C GLU A 73 -14.28 2.44 5.88
N ASP A 74 -14.86 1.39 6.47
CA ASP A 74 -14.74 1.05 7.89
C ASP A 74 -13.60 0.06 8.18
N GLU A 75 -12.89 -0.43 7.16
CA GLU A 75 -11.78 -1.36 7.34
C GLU A 75 -10.57 -0.68 7.98
N ASN A 76 -9.82 -1.45 8.77
CA ASN A 76 -8.57 -0.97 9.33
C ASN A 76 -7.50 -0.92 8.24
N LEU A 77 -6.97 0.28 7.98
CA LEU A 77 -5.93 0.50 6.98
C LEU A 77 -4.54 0.60 7.63
N PRO A 78 -3.45 0.29 6.89
CA PRO A 78 -3.42 -0.16 5.48
C PRO A 78 -3.96 -1.59 5.27
N LEU A 79 -4.37 -1.92 4.05
CA LEU A 79 -4.98 -3.21 3.71
C LEU A 79 -4.49 -3.69 2.34
N ILE A 80 -4.26 -5.00 2.18
CA ILE A 80 -3.95 -5.62 0.89
C ILE A 80 -5.02 -6.66 0.60
N LEU A 81 -5.67 -6.50 -0.55
CA LEU A 81 -6.71 -7.40 -1.04
C LEU A 81 -6.25 -8.10 -2.30
N SER A 82 -6.81 -9.27 -2.53
CA SER A 82 -6.83 -9.94 -3.80
C SER A 82 -8.26 -9.97 -4.31
N GLN A 83 -8.46 -9.62 -5.57
CA GLN A 83 -9.73 -9.65 -6.24
C GLN A 83 -9.72 -10.73 -7.31
N ASP A 84 -10.67 -11.66 -7.24
CA ASP A 84 -10.97 -12.57 -8.35
C ASP A 84 -12.45 -12.49 -8.72
N GLY A 85 -12.72 -11.95 -9.90
CA GLY A 85 -14.07 -11.55 -10.29
C GLY A 85 -14.66 -10.49 -9.33
N SER A 86 -15.76 -10.83 -8.66
CA SER A 86 -16.45 -9.96 -7.70
C SER A 86 -16.05 -10.17 -6.24
N GLU A 87 -15.22 -11.17 -5.95
CA GLU A 87 -14.83 -11.51 -4.59
C GLU A 87 -13.52 -10.82 -4.20
N TYR A 88 -13.49 -10.28 -2.97
CA TYR A 88 -12.29 -9.74 -2.34
C TYR A 88 -11.84 -10.68 -1.22
N ILE A 89 -10.55 -11.01 -1.22
CA ILE A 89 -9.89 -11.82 -0.20
C ILE A 89 -8.80 -10.98 0.45
N THR A 90 -8.80 -10.88 1.78
CA THR A 90 -7.73 -10.21 2.51
C THR A 90 -6.43 -11.01 2.42
N VAL A 91 -5.40 -10.40 1.84
CA VAL A 91 -4.05 -10.95 1.75
C VAL A 91 -3.26 -10.58 3.01
N ALA A 92 -3.35 -9.31 3.43
CA ALA A 92 -2.76 -8.83 4.66
C ALA A 92 -3.57 -7.65 5.22
N ASP A 93 -3.88 -7.70 6.52
CA ASP A 93 -4.56 -6.62 7.24
C ASP A 93 -3.58 -5.61 7.85
N ALA A 94 -4.11 -4.51 8.40
CA ALA A 94 -3.31 -3.47 9.05
C ALA A 94 -2.45 -4.00 10.19
N GLY A 95 -2.94 -4.99 10.96
CA GLY A 95 -2.21 -5.60 12.06
C GLY A 95 -0.95 -6.34 11.58
N GLN A 96 -1.07 -7.08 10.48
CA GLN A 96 0.06 -7.76 9.84
C GLN A 96 0.99 -6.76 9.16
N ILE A 97 0.44 -5.80 8.41
CA ILE A 97 1.24 -4.82 7.65
C ILE A 97 2.05 -3.93 8.59
N ASN A 98 1.49 -3.50 9.71
CA ASN A 98 2.19 -2.64 10.68
C ASN A 98 3.32 -3.36 11.45
N GLN A 99 3.41 -4.69 11.33
CA GLN A 99 4.53 -5.47 11.89
C GLN A 99 5.69 -5.65 10.89
N LEU A 100 5.48 -5.35 9.61
CA LEU A 100 6.51 -5.43 8.58
C LEU A 100 7.57 -4.35 8.79
N LYS A 101 8.83 -4.73 8.67
CA LYS A 101 9.98 -3.82 8.91
C LYS A 101 10.65 -3.39 7.62
N SER A 102 10.43 -4.13 6.55
CA SER A 102 11.15 -3.97 5.30
C SER A 102 10.26 -4.26 4.09
N ILE A 103 10.76 -3.86 2.93
CA ILE A 103 10.13 -4.21 1.65
C ILE A 103 10.25 -5.71 1.36
N ASP A 104 11.30 -6.38 1.88
CA ASP A 104 11.47 -7.82 1.76
C ASP A 104 10.36 -8.58 2.49
N ASP A 105 9.94 -8.12 3.68
CA ASP A 105 8.84 -8.72 4.42
C ASP A 105 7.52 -8.66 3.62
N LEU A 106 7.25 -7.50 3.00
CA LEU A 106 6.08 -7.31 2.14
C LEU A 106 6.13 -8.24 0.92
N ILE A 107 7.26 -8.26 0.20
CA ILE A 107 7.46 -9.13 -0.96
C ILE A 107 7.25 -10.60 -0.57
N GLY A 108 7.78 -11.03 0.57
CA GLY A 108 7.62 -12.39 1.07
C GLY A 108 6.16 -12.79 1.31
N ILE A 109 5.33 -11.88 1.85
CA ILE A 109 3.88 -12.11 2.01
C ILE A 109 3.22 -12.28 0.64
N ILE A 110 3.49 -11.38 -0.30
CA ILE A 110 2.86 -11.43 -1.64
C ILE A 110 3.29 -12.70 -2.39
N GLN A 111 4.59 -13.04 -2.39
CA GLN A 111 5.09 -14.25 -3.02
C GLN A 111 4.45 -15.50 -2.44
N LYS A 112 4.34 -15.58 -1.11
CA LYS A 112 3.69 -16.71 -0.44
C LYS A 112 2.21 -16.83 -0.81
N TYR A 113 1.53 -15.72 -1.03
CA TYR A 113 0.12 -15.71 -1.45
C TYR A 113 -0.06 -16.11 -2.92
N LEU A 114 0.87 -15.73 -3.80
CA LEU A 114 0.82 -16.04 -5.23
C LEU A 114 1.41 -17.42 -5.61
N SER A 115 2.06 -18.11 -4.66
CA SER A 115 2.64 -19.46 -4.86
C SER A 115 1.59 -20.56 -4.71
#